data_AF-A0AAV0XJ78-F1
#
_entry.id   AF-A0AAV0XJ78-F1
#
_cell.length_a   1.000
_cell.length_b   1.000
_cell.length_c   1.000
_cell.angle_alpha   90.00
_cell.angle_beta   90.00
_cell.angle_gamma   90.00
#
_symmetry.space_group_name_H-M   'P 1'
#
loop_
_entity.id
_entity.type
_entity.pdbx_description
1 polymer ?
#
loop_
_entity_poly.entity_id
_entity_poly.type
_entity_poly.pdbx_seq_one_letter_code
_entity_poly.pdbx_strand_id
1 'polypeptide(L)'
;MNKINEIIKQDIRTFFEDDEVSMLFPGKKDCITKYKIKKQKRVLTDTLKNHHVKFLGKVDYKISYVSFWKLKPFWVVQHKVSERDTCLCKVHANIQFLVLALFKKNIFDNSNIKEFARHVCCHIDNVACLQRMCGNCMELQIPYNLFEADTTVTYFKWQVRSEMFTDKNNRTRSVKHTVKDKITVTAMDAINTFNDEFIKFLYREGNVIHQFRAIKMLKSKLNPYEVLIHSDFSENYSMKYSTEI
;
A
#
# COMPACT_ATOMS: atom_id res chain seq x y z
N MET A 1 37.29 10.76 4.22
CA MET A 1 35.83 10.76 4.02
C MET A 1 35.55 11.11 2.57
N ASN A 2 35.20 10.14 1.73
CA ASN A 2 34.88 10.39 0.32
C ASN A 2 33.69 11.36 0.27
N LYS A 3 33.91 12.56 -0.29
CA LYS A 3 32.85 13.54 -0.56
C LYS A 3 31.80 12.83 -1.42
N ILE A 4 30.68 12.47 -0.81
CA ILE A 4 29.51 12.03 -1.56
C ILE A 4 29.13 13.21 -2.46
N ASN A 5 29.07 12.95 -3.77
CA ASN A 5 28.74 13.94 -4.78
C ASN A 5 27.41 14.63 -4.42
N GLU A 6 27.34 15.95 -4.53
CA GLU A 6 26.13 16.73 -4.23
C GLU A 6 24.94 16.28 -5.10
N ILE A 7 25.20 15.81 -6.31
CA ILE A 7 24.19 15.22 -7.20
C ILE A 7 23.50 14.04 -6.51
N ILE A 8 24.27 13.11 -5.93
CA ILE A 8 23.73 11.93 -5.23
C ILE A 8 22.83 12.34 -4.06
N LYS A 9 23.22 13.39 -3.33
CA LYS A 9 22.42 13.90 -2.21
C LYS A 9 21.11 14.48 -2.70
N GLN A 10 21.14 15.22 -3.80
CA GLN A 10 19.95 15.80 -4.39
C GLN A 10 19.01 14.72 -4.94
N ASP A 11 19.53 13.70 -5.63
CA ASP A 11 18.73 12.59 -6.16
C ASP A 11 18.02 11.81 -5.04
N ILE A 12 18.74 11.51 -3.95
CA ILE A 12 18.15 10.85 -2.77
C ILE A 12 17.08 11.73 -2.15
N ARG A 13 17.33 13.03 -2.05
CA ARG A 13 16.35 13.97 -1.49
C ARG A 13 15.09 14.02 -2.35
N THR A 14 15.23 14.18 -3.66
CA THR A 14 14.12 14.19 -4.62
C THR A 14 13.34 12.89 -4.56
N PHE A 15 14.04 11.75 -4.45
CA PHE A 15 13.42 10.44 -4.31
C PHE A 15 12.56 10.35 -3.04
N PHE A 16 13.08 10.78 -1.88
CA PHE A 16 12.30 10.74 -0.64
C PHE A 16 11.18 11.79 -0.58
N GLU A 17 11.28 12.90 -1.30
CA GLU A 17 10.23 13.91 -1.42
C GLU A 17 9.12 13.50 -2.42
N ASP A 18 9.30 12.41 -3.16
CA ASP A 18 8.27 11.84 -4.02
C ASP A 18 7.10 11.29 -3.17
N ASP A 19 5.87 11.61 -3.59
CA ASP A 19 4.64 11.20 -2.90
C ASP A 19 4.41 9.67 -3.00
N GLU A 20 5.01 8.99 -3.99
CA GLU A 20 5.01 7.52 -4.07
C GLU A 20 5.92 6.87 -3.00
N VAL A 21 6.91 7.61 -2.48
CA VAL A 21 7.92 7.12 -1.53
C VAL A 21 7.60 7.51 -0.09
N SER A 22 7.10 8.72 0.11
CA SER A 22 6.67 9.18 1.43
C SER A 22 5.45 10.09 1.32
N MET A 23 4.56 10.07 2.30
CA MET A 23 3.36 10.90 2.33
C MET A 23 3.52 12.05 3.31
N LEU A 24 3.01 13.23 2.96
CA LEU A 24 2.93 14.38 3.88
C LEU A 24 1.84 14.15 4.91
N PHE A 25 2.14 14.45 6.18
CA PHE A 25 1.10 14.50 7.20
C PHE A 25 0.26 15.77 7.03
N PRO A 26 -1.07 15.71 7.19
CA PRO A 26 -1.95 16.86 6.94
C PRO A 26 -1.96 17.87 8.09
N GLY A 27 -1.52 17.50 9.30
CA GLY A 27 -1.60 18.36 10.46
C GLY A 27 -0.62 19.53 10.42
N LYS A 28 -1.09 20.74 10.72
CA LYS A 28 -0.25 21.95 10.88
C LYS A 28 0.84 21.79 11.96
N LYS A 29 0.59 20.92 12.95
CA LYS A 29 1.54 20.60 14.02
C LYS A 29 2.47 19.43 13.68
N ASP A 30 2.23 18.72 12.57
CA ASP A 30 3.09 17.63 12.10
C ASP A 30 4.32 18.17 11.37
N CYS A 31 5.12 18.96 12.08
CA CYS A 31 6.38 19.51 11.59
C CYS A 31 7.55 18.94 12.41
N ILE A 32 8.68 18.74 11.74
CA ILE A 32 9.95 18.39 12.40
C ILE A 32 10.90 19.57 12.21
N THR A 33 11.51 20.03 13.31
CA THR A 33 12.53 21.08 13.30
C THR A 33 13.87 20.47 13.67
N LYS A 34 14.87 20.62 12.79
CA LYS A 34 16.26 20.23 13.04
C LYS A 34 17.18 21.24 12.37
N TYR A 35 18.31 21.55 12.99
CA TYR A 35 19.28 22.54 12.46
C TYR A 35 18.65 23.91 12.14
N LYS A 36 17.71 24.38 12.98
CA LYS A 36 16.94 25.62 12.78
C LYS A 36 16.07 25.64 11.50
N ILE A 37 15.93 24.51 10.81
CA ILE A 37 15.06 24.38 9.64
C ILE A 37 13.81 23.61 10.07
N LYS A 38 12.64 24.23 9.88
CA LYS A 38 11.33 23.60 10.10
C LYS A 38 10.80 23.05 8.78
N LYS A 39 10.39 21.78 8.77
CA LYS A 39 9.82 21.10 7.60
C LYS A 39 8.57 20.31 8.00
N GLN A 40 7.62 20.20 7.07
CA GLN A 40 6.46 19.33 7.24
C GLN A 40 6.93 17.88 7.32
N LYS A 41 6.40 17.13 8.29
CA LYS A 41 6.69 15.70 8.49
C LYS A 41 6.18 14.92 7.27
N ARG A 42 7.05 14.07 6.74
CA ARG A 42 6.71 13.05 5.76
C ARG A 42 6.92 11.68 6.36
N VAL A 43 6.08 10.72 6.03
CA VAL A 43 6.23 9.34 6.50
C VAL A 43 6.35 8.38 5.33
N LEU A 44 7.31 7.46 5.43
CA LEU A 44 7.61 6.48 4.39
C LEU A 44 6.42 5.54 4.16
N THR A 45 6.14 5.26 2.88
CA THR A 45 5.08 4.34 2.44
C THR A 45 5.47 2.86 2.55
N ASP A 46 6.75 2.56 2.76
CA ASP A 46 7.30 1.21 2.82
C ASP A 46 8.57 1.20 3.69
N THR A 47 9.21 0.04 3.82
CA THR A 47 10.50 -0.11 4.49
C THR A 47 11.61 0.59 3.70
N LEU A 48 12.62 1.08 4.43
CA LEU A 48 13.80 1.68 3.82
C LEU A 48 14.56 0.72 2.90
N LYS A 49 14.52 -0.59 3.18
CA LYS A 49 15.15 -1.61 2.33
C LYS A 49 14.47 -1.67 0.96
N ASN A 50 13.14 -1.72 0.93
CA ASN A 50 12.38 -1.74 -0.34
C ASN A 50 12.59 -0.45 -1.13
N HIS A 51 12.62 0.69 -0.44
CA HIS A 51 12.92 1.99 -1.06
C HIS A 51 14.33 2.08 -1.61
N HIS A 52 15.33 1.46 -0.96
CA HIS A 52 16.69 1.40 -1.48
C HIS A 52 16.77 0.59 -2.78
N VAL A 53 16.09 -0.56 -2.85
CA VAL A 53 15.98 -1.35 -4.09
C VAL A 53 15.32 -0.54 -5.20
N LYS A 54 14.21 0.14 -4.90
CA LYS A 54 13.53 1.03 -5.86
C LYS A 54 14.43 2.17 -6.33
N PHE A 55 15.21 2.76 -5.43
CA PHE A 55 16.13 3.84 -5.76
C PHE A 55 17.23 3.37 -6.71
N LEU A 56 17.85 2.23 -6.42
CA LEU A 56 18.89 1.63 -7.28
C LEU A 56 18.35 1.26 -8.67
N GLY A 57 17.06 0.96 -8.81
CA GLY A 57 16.43 0.74 -10.11
C GLY A 57 16.20 2.03 -10.93
N LYS A 58 16.34 3.22 -10.32
CA LYS A 58 16.13 4.53 -10.98
C LYS A 58 17.43 5.26 -11.31
N VAL A 59 18.57 4.82 -10.80
CA VAL A 59 19.87 5.51 -10.95
C VAL A 59 20.95 4.57 -11.47
N ASP A 60 21.87 5.10 -12.27
CA ASP A 60 22.96 4.31 -12.87
C ASP A 60 24.18 4.12 -11.97
N TYR A 61 24.15 4.69 -10.75
CA TYR A 61 25.25 4.60 -9.79
C TYR A 61 24.92 3.73 -8.59
N LYS A 62 25.96 3.13 -8.00
CA LYS A 62 25.83 2.30 -6.80
C LYS A 62 25.91 3.15 -5.54
N ILE A 63 24.98 2.92 -4.61
CA ILE A 63 25.05 3.46 -3.26
C ILE A 63 24.71 2.38 -2.23
N SER A 64 25.49 2.32 -1.15
CA SER A 64 25.22 1.37 -0.06
C SER A 64 23.94 1.73 0.67
N TYR A 65 23.26 0.72 1.23
CA TYR A 65 22.08 0.91 2.07
C TYR A 65 22.34 1.88 3.24
N VAL A 66 23.52 1.76 3.88
CA VAL A 66 23.91 2.62 5.00
C VAL A 66 24.07 4.08 4.57
N SER A 67 24.71 4.32 3.42
CA SER A 67 24.86 5.68 2.88
C SER A 67 23.51 6.27 2.49
N PHE A 68 22.66 5.48 1.82
CA PHE A 68 21.30 5.88 1.43
C PHE A 68 20.47 6.29 2.66
N TRP A 69 20.50 5.47 3.71
CA TRP A 69 19.81 5.77 4.98
C TRP A 69 20.33 7.04 5.66
N LYS A 70 21.64 7.25 5.72
CA LYS A 70 22.25 8.44 6.33
C LYS A 70 21.91 9.73 5.58
N LEU A 71 21.72 9.66 4.26
CA LEU A 71 21.37 10.79 3.41
C LEU A 71 19.86 11.07 3.37
N LYS A 72 19.04 10.21 3.97
CA LYS A 72 17.60 10.43 4.08
C LYS A 72 17.32 11.75 4.82
N PRO A 73 16.45 12.63 4.27
CA PRO A 73 16.06 13.85 4.94
C PRO A 73 15.50 13.62 6.35
N PHE A 74 15.82 14.53 7.29
CA PHE A 74 15.42 14.36 8.70
C PHE A 74 13.90 14.47 8.92
N TRP A 75 13.19 15.15 8.01
CA TRP A 75 11.73 15.31 8.07
C TRP A 75 10.97 14.14 7.46
N VAL A 76 11.67 13.17 6.86
CA VAL A 76 11.10 11.92 6.36
C VAL A 76 11.35 10.84 7.40
N VAL A 77 10.30 10.29 7.99
CA VAL A 77 10.40 9.33 9.12
C VAL A 77 9.67 8.03 8.82
N GLN A 78 9.98 6.97 9.57
CA GLN A 78 9.20 5.73 9.54
C GLN A 78 7.98 5.90 10.46
N HIS A 79 6.87 5.23 10.14
CA HIS A 79 5.79 5.03 11.11
C HIS A 79 6.35 4.37 12.38
N LYS A 80 5.92 4.84 13.55
CA LYS A 80 6.22 4.13 14.81
C LYS A 80 5.30 2.93 14.92
N VAL A 81 5.81 1.81 15.43
CA VAL A 81 5.00 0.60 15.70
C VAL A 81 3.86 0.87 16.70
N SER A 82 4.02 1.89 17.55
CA SER A 82 2.98 2.36 18.47
C SER A 82 1.93 3.27 17.84
N GLU A 83 2.18 3.76 16.62
CA GLU A 83 1.18 4.50 15.85
C GLU A 83 0.24 3.47 15.21
N ARG A 84 -1.06 3.67 15.37
CA ARG A 84 -2.11 2.74 14.92
C ARG A 84 -2.08 2.65 13.39
N ASP A 85 -2.37 1.46 12.86
CA ASP A 85 -2.63 1.28 11.43
C ASP A 85 -4.01 1.86 11.11
N THR A 86 -4.06 3.19 10.96
CA THR A 86 -5.26 3.92 10.56
C THR A 86 -5.36 3.94 9.03
N CYS A 87 -6.54 3.65 8.50
CA CYS A 87 -6.86 3.67 7.06
C CYS A 87 -6.24 2.51 6.26
N LEU A 88 -6.33 1.28 6.75
CA LEU A 88 -6.00 0.12 5.93
C LEU A 88 -7.07 -0.08 4.85
N CYS A 89 -6.65 -0.30 3.61
CA CYS A 89 -7.61 -0.69 2.59
C CYS A 89 -8.10 -2.12 2.83
N LYS A 90 -9.42 -2.30 2.85
CA LYS A 90 -10.08 -3.61 2.90
C LYS A 90 -9.53 -4.60 1.86
N VAL A 91 -9.28 -4.13 0.63
CA VAL A 91 -8.74 -4.94 -0.47
C VAL A 91 -7.34 -5.45 -0.12
N HIS A 92 -6.43 -4.55 0.27
CA HIS A 92 -5.06 -4.90 0.68
C HIS A 92 -5.02 -5.83 1.89
N ALA A 93 -5.82 -5.54 2.91
CA ALA A 93 -5.84 -6.35 4.13
C ALA A 93 -6.37 -7.77 3.84
N ASN A 94 -7.49 -7.88 3.12
CA ASN A 94 -8.13 -9.16 2.84
C ASN A 94 -7.25 -10.06 1.96
N ILE A 95 -6.65 -9.51 0.91
CA ILE A 95 -5.79 -10.31 0.05
C ILE A 95 -4.51 -10.76 0.77
N GLN A 96 -3.95 -9.91 1.65
CA GLN A 96 -2.79 -10.29 2.45
C GLN A 96 -3.12 -11.45 3.40
N PHE A 97 -4.32 -11.48 3.99
CA PHE A 97 -4.74 -12.62 4.82
C PHE A 97 -4.87 -13.92 4.02
N LEU A 98 -5.40 -13.85 2.79
CA LEU A 98 -5.47 -14.99 1.88
C LEU A 98 -4.08 -15.52 1.51
N VAL A 99 -3.17 -14.63 1.07
CA VAL A 99 -1.80 -15.02 0.72
C VAL A 99 -1.09 -15.68 1.89
N LEU A 100 -1.21 -15.12 3.10
CA LEU A 100 -0.60 -15.71 4.29
C LEU A 100 -1.16 -17.10 4.61
N ALA A 101 -2.46 -17.33 4.37
CA ALA A 101 -3.07 -18.63 4.62
C ALA A 101 -2.67 -19.67 3.57
N LEU A 102 -2.60 -19.29 2.29
CA LEU A 102 -2.15 -20.14 1.19
C LEU A 102 -0.65 -20.46 1.29
N PHE A 103 0.17 -19.49 1.70
CA PHE A 103 1.59 -19.67 2.00
C PHE A 103 1.81 -20.68 3.13
N LYS A 104 1.03 -20.58 4.22
CA LYS A 104 1.09 -21.56 5.33
C LYS A 104 0.74 -23.00 4.92
N LYS A 105 0.04 -23.16 3.80
CA LYS A 105 -0.30 -24.45 3.22
C LYS A 105 0.68 -24.90 2.13
N ASN A 106 1.78 -24.17 1.95
CA ASN A 106 2.77 -24.39 0.90
C ASN A 106 2.20 -24.35 -0.53
N ILE A 107 1.03 -23.74 -0.72
CA ILE A 107 0.41 -23.56 -2.05
C ILE A 107 1.13 -22.43 -2.79
N PHE A 108 1.56 -21.41 -2.04
CA PHE A 108 2.38 -20.31 -2.52
C PHE A 108 3.79 -20.37 -1.94
N ASP A 109 4.76 -19.92 -2.73
CA ASP A 109 6.17 -19.83 -2.33
C ASP A 109 6.51 -18.51 -1.62
N ASN A 110 5.59 -17.54 -1.62
CA ASN A 110 5.83 -16.23 -1.05
C ASN A 110 4.63 -15.72 -0.25
N SER A 111 4.91 -15.07 0.88
CA SER A 111 3.91 -14.42 1.71
C SER A 111 3.65 -12.95 1.34
N ASN A 112 4.47 -12.36 0.46
CA ASN A 112 4.40 -10.96 0.07
C ASN A 112 3.59 -10.79 -1.23
N ILE A 113 2.40 -10.20 -1.13
CA ILE A 113 1.51 -9.97 -2.27
C ILE A 113 2.18 -9.19 -3.42
N LYS A 114 3.12 -8.29 -3.13
CA LYS A 114 3.78 -7.46 -4.15
C LYS A 114 4.67 -8.29 -5.09
N GLU A 115 5.15 -9.45 -4.62
CA GLU A 115 5.97 -10.35 -5.43
C GLU A 115 5.13 -11.09 -6.48
N PHE A 116 3.85 -11.32 -6.21
CA PHE A 116 2.92 -11.93 -7.17
C PHE A 116 2.66 -11.02 -8.36
N ALA A 117 2.60 -9.69 -8.15
CA ALA A 117 2.43 -8.73 -9.23
C ALA A 117 3.54 -8.83 -10.28
N ARG A 118 4.76 -9.23 -9.89
CA ARG A 118 5.89 -9.44 -10.82
C ARG A 118 5.70 -10.62 -11.77
N HIS A 119 4.90 -11.61 -11.39
CA HIS A 119 4.62 -12.78 -12.24
C HIS A 119 3.62 -12.46 -13.34
N VAL A 120 2.79 -11.43 -13.15
CA VAL A 120 1.66 -11.14 -14.04
C VAL A 120 1.75 -9.78 -14.74
N CYS A 121 2.76 -8.97 -14.43
CA CYS A 121 2.98 -7.65 -15.04
C CYS A 121 4.37 -7.58 -15.68
N CYS A 122 4.46 -7.02 -16.89
CA CYS A 122 5.75 -6.73 -17.53
C CYS A 122 6.60 -5.79 -16.65
N HIS A 123 5.96 -4.75 -16.09
CA HIS A 123 6.55 -3.84 -15.12
C HIS A 123 5.51 -3.49 -14.06
N ILE A 124 5.90 -3.57 -12.79
CA ILE A 124 5.02 -3.29 -11.63
C ILE A 124 4.53 -1.84 -11.57
N ASP A 125 5.22 -0.93 -12.24
CA ASP A 125 4.87 0.49 -12.27
C ASP A 125 4.04 0.86 -13.52
N ASN A 126 3.72 -0.10 -14.39
CA ASN A 126 2.91 0.14 -15.59
C ASN A 126 1.42 -0.01 -15.26
N VAL A 127 0.68 1.09 -15.35
CA VAL A 127 -0.76 1.14 -15.05
C VAL A 127 -1.55 0.20 -15.97
N ALA A 128 -1.21 0.09 -17.26
CA ALA A 128 -1.91 -0.80 -18.18
C ALA A 128 -1.67 -2.29 -17.85
N CYS A 129 -0.50 -2.65 -17.33
CA CYS A 129 -0.25 -4.02 -16.84
C CYS A 129 -1.12 -4.33 -15.61
N LEU A 130 -1.15 -3.42 -14.65
CA LEU A 130 -1.92 -3.56 -13.40
C LEU A 130 -3.44 -3.58 -13.66
N GLN A 131 -3.91 -2.86 -14.66
CA GLN A 131 -5.32 -2.85 -15.08
C GLN A 131 -5.68 -3.99 -16.05
N ARG A 132 -4.75 -4.93 -16.33
CA ARG A 132 -4.94 -6.07 -17.24
C ARG A 132 -5.28 -5.69 -18.69
N MET A 133 -4.84 -4.51 -19.13
CA MET A 133 -5.03 -4.00 -20.50
C MET A 133 -3.78 -4.16 -21.38
N CYS A 134 -2.68 -4.69 -20.84
CA CYS A 134 -1.44 -4.89 -21.58
C CYS A 134 -1.51 -6.20 -22.39
N GLY A 135 -1.43 -6.11 -23.71
CA GLY A 135 -1.46 -7.28 -24.61
C GLY A 135 -0.34 -8.31 -24.39
N ASN A 136 0.75 -7.94 -23.72
CA ASN A 136 1.88 -8.85 -23.45
C ASN A 136 1.71 -9.68 -22.18
N CYS A 137 0.92 -9.22 -21.20
CA CYS A 137 0.83 -9.87 -19.89
C CYS A 137 -0.59 -10.11 -19.37
N MET A 138 -1.62 -9.72 -20.12
CA MET A 138 -3.02 -9.85 -19.72
C MET A 138 -3.47 -11.30 -19.47
N GLU A 139 -2.80 -12.28 -20.09
CA GLU A 139 -3.10 -13.71 -19.92
C GLU A 139 -2.20 -14.42 -18.91
N LEU A 140 -1.15 -13.75 -18.40
CA LEU A 140 -0.24 -14.36 -17.41
C LEU A 140 -0.98 -14.63 -16.10
N GLN A 141 -0.79 -15.84 -15.58
CA GLN A 141 -1.37 -16.32 -14.33
C GLN A 141 -0.31 -16.52 -13.26
N ILE A 142 -0.77 -16.58 -12.00
CA ILE A 142 0.09 -16.86 -10.86
C ILE A 142 0.39 -18.37 -10.82
N PRO A 143 1.66 -18.78 -10.68
CA PRO A 143 1.99 -20.18 -10.44
C PRO A 143 1.57 -20.62 -9.03
N TYR A 144 1.09 -21.86 -8.93
CA TYR A 144 0.79 -22.53 -7.66
C TYR A 144 1.62 -23.81 -7.56
N ASN A 145 1.99 -24.20 -6.34
CA ASN A 145 2.52 -25.52 -6.09
C ASN A 145 1.43 -26.58 -6.19
N LEU A 146 1.80 -27.85 -6.29
CA LEU A 146 0.84 -28.96 -6.19
C LEU A 146 0.13 -28.92 -4.83
N PHE A 147 -1.20 -29.02 -4.85
CA PHE A 147 -2.03 -29.00 -3.65
C PHE A 147 -3.24 -29.92 -3.78
N GLU A 148 -3.73 -30.39 -2.64
CA GLU A 148 -4.96 -31.18 -2.53
C GLU A 148 -6.17 -30.23 -2.44
N ALA A 149 -7.08 -30.32 -3.41
CA ALA A 149 -8.20 -29.38 -3.58
C ALA A 149 -9.10 -29.26 -2.34
N ASP A 150 -9.33 -30.38 -1.65
CA ASP A 150 -10.23 -30.46 -0.49
C ASP A 150 -9.56 -30.06 0.84
N THR A 151 -8.26 -29.72 0.82
CA THR A 151 -7.55 -29.30 2.03
C THR A 151 -8.17 -28.03 2.59
N THR A 152 -8.45 -28.04 3.89
CA THR A 152 -9.05 -26.89 4.55
C THR A 152 -8.04 -25.74 4.70
N VAL A 153 -8.46 -24.54 4.27
CA VAL A 153 -7.73 -23.28 4.43
C VAL A 153 -8.55 -22.34 5.32
N THR A 154 -7.89 -21.75 6.30
CA THR A 154 -8.51 -20.82 7.25
C THR A 154 -7.79 -19.48 7.24
N TYR A 155 -8.53 -18.40 7.06
CA TYR A 155 -7.98 -17.04 6.99
C TYR A 155 -8.96 -16.02 7.58
N PHE A 156 -8.47 -14.80 7.82
CA PHE A 156 -9.31 -13.69 8.26
C PHE A 156 -9.76 -12.84 7.07
N LYS A 157 -10.96 -12.30 7.12
CA LYS A 157 -11.49 -11.38 6.11
C LYS A 157 -12.29 -10.29 6.80
N TRP A 158 -12.01 -9.04 6.45
CA TRP A 158 -12.89 -7.94 6.77
C TRP A 158 -14.07 -7.93 5.82
N GLN A 159 -15.27 -7.94 6.38
CA GLN A 159 -16.52 -7.91 5.63
C GLN A 159 -17.59 -7.13 6.37
N VAL A 160 -18.56 -6.62 5.61
CA VAL A 160 -19.68 -5.87 6.18
C VAL A 160 -20.74 -6.87 6.55
N ARG A 161 -21.10 -6.92 7.83
CA ARG A 161 -22.27 -7.66 8.33
C ARG A 161 -23.42 -6.71 8.60
N SER A 162 -24.62 -7.13 8.22
CA SER A 162 -25.86 -6.45 8.59
C SER A 162 -26.44 -7.17 9.80
N GLU A 163 -26.61 -6.45 10.90
CA GLU A 163 -27.29 -6.93 12.09
C GLU A 163 -28.63 -6.20 12.25
N MET A 164 -29.67 -6.95 12.57
CA MET A 164 -30.99 -6.42 12.84
C MET A 164 -31.10 -6.14 14.33
N PHE A 165 -31.45 -4.92 14.70
CA PHE A 165 -31.73 -4.56 16.08
C PHE A 165 -33.08 -3.86 16.19
N THR A 166 -33.71 -4.03 17.35
CA THR A 166 -34.96 -3.35 17.67
C THR A 166 -34.63 -2.05 18.38
N ASP A 167 -35.01 -0.93 17.78
CA ASP A 167 -34.87 0.39 18.40
C ASP A 167 -35.86 0.52 19.59
N LYS A 168 -35.66 1.52 20.45
CA LYS A 168 -36.52 1.82 21.62
C LYS A 168 -38.01 2.00 21.27
N ASN A 169 -38.32 2.26 20.00
CA ASN A 169 -39.67 2.42 19.47
C ASN A 169 -40.24 1.14 18.83
N ASN A 170 -39.71 -0.05 19.14
CA ASN A 170 -40.12 -1.34 18.57
C ASN A 170 -40.04 -1.42 17.03
N ARG A 171 -39.16 -0.62 16.42
CA ARG A 171 -38.90 -0.68 14.98
C ARG A 171 -37.64 -1.47 14.72
N THR A 172 -37.74 -2.49 13.88
CA THR A 172 -36.57 -3.24 13.40
C THR A 172 -35.78 -2.37 12.44
N ARG A 173 -34.51 -2.12 12.78
CA ARG A 173 -33.56 -1.42 11.92
C ARG A 173 -32.38 -2.33 11.62
N SER A 174 -31.80 -2.17 10.43
CA SER A 174 -30.53 -2.82 10.09
C SER A 174 -29.39 -1.84 10.33
N VAL A 175 -28.32 -2.32 10.95
CA VAL A 175 -27.04 -1.59 10.96
C VAL A 175 -25.99 -2.45 10.28
N LYS A 176 -25.20 -1.79 9.44
CA LYS A 176 -24.04 -2.39 8.79
C LYS A 176 -22.81 -2.09 9.63
N HIS A 177 -22.10 -3.13 10.03
CA HIS A 177 -20.83 -3.00 10.73
C HIS A 177 -19.75 -3.80 9.99
N THR A 178 -18.57 -3.21 9.85
CA THR A 178 -17.40 -3.89 9.31
C THR A 178 -16.79 -4.75 10.42
N VAL A 179 -16.71 -6.05 10.20
CA VAL A 179 -16.19 -7.02 11.16
C VAL A 179 -15.06 -7.85 10.53
N LYS A 180 -14.13 -8.30 11.37
CA LYS A 180 -13.07 -9.23 10.98
C LYS A 180 -13.52 -10.65 11.27
N ASP A 181 -13.92 -11.35 10.22
CA ASP A 181 -14.41 -12.73 10.33
C ASP A 181 -13.31 -13.74 10.05
N LYS A 182 -13.40 -14.90 10.71
CA LYS A 182 -12.59 -16.08 10.42
C LYS A 182 -13.35 -16.94 9.42
N ILE A 183 -12.78 -17.11 8.23
CA ILE A 183 -13.34 -17.87 7.12
C ILE A 183 -12.59 -19.19 7.00
N THR A 184 -13.33 -20.29 6.80
CA THR A 184 -12.79 -21.63 6.59
C THR A 184 -13.42 -22.20 5.32
N VAL A 185 -12.61 -22.52 4.34
CA VAL A 185 -13.03 -23.00 3.00
C VAL A 185 -12.05 -24.07 2.50
N THR A 186 -12.34 -24.68 1.35
CA THR A 186 -11.40 -25.59 0.67
C THR A 186 -10.24 -24.81 0.05
N ALA A 187 -9.15 -25.50 -0.28
CA ALA A 187 -7.99 -24.89 -0.94
C ALA A 187 -8.38 -24.36 -2.32
N MET A 188 -9.20 -25.10 -3.06
CA MET A 188 -9.71 -24.67 -4.36
C MET A 188 -10.53 -23.37 -4.25
N ASP A 189 -11.46 -23.28 -3.30
CA ASP A 189 -12.27 -22.08 -3.09
C ASP A 189 -11.43 -20.88 -2.65
N ALA A 190 -10.40 -21.12 -1.83
CA ALA A 190 -9.46 -20.08 -1.42
C ALA A 190 -8.66 -19.53 -2.62
N ILE A 191 -8.24 -20.39 -3.55
CA ILE A 191 -7.53 -19.98 -4.78
C ILE A 191 -8.45 -19.22 -5.72
N ASN A 192 -9.68 -19.69 -5.94
CA ASN A 192 -10.68 -18.98 -6.74
C ASN A 192 -10.94 -17.58 -6.17
N THR A 193 -11.14 -17.50 -4.85
CA THR A 193 -11.31 -16.22 -4.15
C THR A 193 -10.08 -15.33 -4.30
N PHE A 194 -8.88 -15.90 -4.20
CA PHE A 194 -7.65 -15.17 -4.39
C PHE A 194 -7.55 -14.58 -5.80
N ASN A 195 -7.88 -15.34 -6.85
CA ASN A 195 -7.81 -14.88 -8.23
C ASN A 195 -8.73 -13.68 -8.48
N ASP A 196 -9.95 -13.74 -7.96
CA ASP A 196 -10.92 -12.64 -8.07
C ASP A 196 -10.47 -11.38 -7.30
N GLU A 197 -9.98 -11.56 -6.08
CA GLU A 197 -9.52 -10.45 -5.24
C GLU A 197 -8.18 -9.88 -5.72
N PHE A 198 -7.34 -10.70 -6.36
CA PHE A 198 -6.04 -10.28 -6.89
C PHE A 198 -6.17 -9.31 -8.07
N ILE A 199 -7.12 -9.54 -8.97
CA ILE A 199 -7.42 -8.60 -10.05
C ILE A 199 -7.86 -7.25 -9.47
N LYS A 200 -8.73 -7.25 -8.45
CA LYS A 200 -9.15 -6.03 -7.75
C LYS A 200 -7.98 -5.31 -7.06
N PHE A 201 -7.08 -6.08 -6.45
CA PHE A 201 -5.86 -5.55 -5.85
C PHE A 201 -4.96 -4.86 -6.89
N LEU A 202 -4.67 -5.52 -8.01
CA LEU A 202 -3.85 -4.92 -9.07
C LEU A 202 -4.49 -3.65 -9.64
N TYR A 203 -5.80 -3.68 -9.89
CA TYR A 203 -6.52 -2.50 -10.36
C TYR A 203 -6.40 -1.33 -9.38
N ARG A 204 -6.50 -1.61 -8.06
CA ARG A 204 -6.31 -0.60 -7.02
C ARG A 204 -4.88 -0.06 -6.99
N GLU A 205 -3.86 -0.90 -7.12
CA GLU A 205 -2.46 -0.44 -7.24
C GLU A 205 -2.29 0.47 -8.47
N GLY A 206 -2.88 0.09 -9.60
CA GLY A 206 -2.86 0.89 -10.84
C GLY A 206 -3.49 2.27 -10.65
N ASN A 207 -4.63 2.34 -9.97
CA ASN A 207 -5.30 3.61 -9.67
C ASN A 207 -4.48 4.49 -8.75
N VAL A 208 -3.87 3.92 -7.71
CA VAL A 208 -3.01 4.66 -6.77
C VAL A 208 -1.83 5.27 -7.52
N ILE A 209 -1.13 4.49 -8.35
CA ILE A 209 -0.02 4.97 -9.17
C ILE A 209 -0.49 6.05 -10.16
N HIS A 210 -1.62 5.83 -10.84
CA HIS A 210 -2.17 6.81 -11.77
C HIS A 210 -2.50 8.14 -11.08
N GLN A 211 -3.17 8.10 -9.92
CA GLN A 211 -3.52 9.27 -9.12
C GLN A 211 -2.27 10.04 -8.69
N PHE A 212 -1.26 9.35 -8.16
CA PHE A 212 0.00 10.00 -7.78
C PHE A 212 0.70 10.66 -8.97
N ARG A 213 0.76 9.98 -10.13
CA ARG A 213 1.35 10.55 -11.35
C ARG A 213 0.58 11.76 -11.86
N ALA A 214 -0.75 11.70 -11.86
CA ALA A 214 -1.60 12.81 -12.28
C ALA A 214 -1.39 14.02 -11.36
N ILE A 215 -1.40 13.83 -10.04
CA ILE A 215 -1.13 14.88 -9.05
C ILE A 215 0.28 15.47 -9.24
N LYS A 216 1.29 14.62 -9.43
CA LYS A 216 2.67 15.06 -9.68
C LYS A 216 2.78 15.90 -10.95
N MET A 217 2.13 15.47 -12.03
CA MET A 217 2.07 16.23 -13.28
C MET A 217 1.40 17.58 -13.08
N LEU A 218 0.25 17.63 -12.39
CA LEU A 218 -0.44 18.88 -12.09
C LEU A 218 0.44 19.82 -11.25
N LYS A 219 1.09 19.29 -10.20
CA LYS A 219 2.06 20.05 -9.38
C LYS A 219 3.19 20.65 -10.19
N SER A 220 3.68 19.96 -11.21
CA SER A 220 4.77 20.46 -12.06
C SER A 220 4.36 21.56 -13.03
N LYS A 221 3.05 21.73 -13.27
CA LYS A 221 2.47 22.71 -14.21
C LYS A 221 1.70 23.83 -13.52
N LEU A 222 1.66 23.84 -12.18
CA LEU A 222 0.96 24.86 -11.40
C LEU A 222 1.63 26.21 -11.56
N ASN A 223 0.82 27.21 -11.92
CA ASN A 223 1.26 28.60 -11.95
C ASN A 223 1.24 29.22 -10.54
N PRO A 224 1.95 30.35 -10.30
CA PRO A 224 1.98 31.00 -8.98
C PRO A 224 0.62 31.47 -8.44
N TYR A 225 -0.39 31.59 -9.31
CA TYR A 225 -1.75 32.02 -8.97
C TYR A 225 -2.75 30.86 -8.91
N GLU A 226 -2.30 29.62 -9.07
CA GLU A 226 -3.13 28.43 -9.05
C GLU A 226 -2.89 27.63 -7.78
N VAL A 227 -3.93 26.92 -7.33
CA VAL A 227 -3.84 26.01 -6.20
C VAL A 227 -4.44 24.67 -6.57
N LEU A 228 -3.73 23.60 -6.23
CA LEU A 228 -4.26 22.24 -6.32
C LEU A 228 -4.89 21.87 -4.98
N ILE A 229 -6.20 21.66 -4.97
CA ILE A 229 -6.94 21.17 -3.81
C ILE A 229 -7.15 19.68 -3.99
N HIS A 230 -6.55 18.88 -3.10
CA HIS A 230 -6.77 17.45 -3.02
C HIS A 230 -7.52 17.16 -1.71
N SER A 231 -8.79 16.82 -1.82
CA SER A 231 -9.67 16.55 -0.67
C SER A 231 -9.92 15.06 -0.55
N ASP A 232 -9.55 14.49 0.59
CA ASP A 232 -9.90 13.13 0.99
C ASP A 232 -10.88 13.20 2.17
N PHE A 233 -11.99 12.47 2.09
CA PHE A 233 -13.01 12.44 3.13
C PHE A 233 -12.70 11.26 4.06
N SER A 234 -11.89 11.50 5.08
CA SER A 234 -11.75 10.54 6.19
C SER A 234 -12.97 10.66 7.10
N GLU A 235 -13.85 9.66 7.11
CA GLU A 235 -14.90 9.53 8.11
C GLU A 235 -14.26 9.34 9.49
N ASN A 236 -14.08 10.43 10.23
CA ASN A 236 -13.60 10.40 11.62
C ASN A 236 -14.73 9.87 12.52
N TYR A 237 -14.92 8.55 12.57
CA TYR A 237 -15.79 7.93 13.56
C TYR A 237 -15.05 7.81 14.90
N SER A 238 -15.69 8.28 15.96
CA SER A 238 -15.18 8.45 17.32
C SER A 238 -14.90 7.14 18.09
N MET A 239 -14.70 6.01 17.41
CA MET A 239 -14.37 4.71 18.02
C MET A 239 -13.09 4.15 17.41
N LYS A 240 -11.96 4.53 18.00
CA LYS A 240 -10.63 4.26 17.42
C LYS A 240 -10.11 2.90 17.89
N TYR A 241 -10.13 1.89 17.02
CA TYR A 241 -9.46 0.60 17.22
C TYR A 241 -7.94 0.71 16.98
N SER A 242 -7.16 -0.35 17.27
CA SER A 242 -5.72 -0.43 16.99
C SER A 242 -5.40 -0.60 15.49
N THR A 243 -6.38 -1.10 14.74
CA THR A 243 -6.33 -1.34 13.30
C THR A 243 -7.70 -0.98 12.75
N GLU A 244 -7.78 -0.08 11.78
CA GLU A 244 -9.03 0.44 11.23
C GLU A 244 -9.03 0.30 9.70
N ILE A 245 -10.12 -0.28 9.17
CA ILE A 245 -10.36 -0.51 7.74
C ILE A 245 -11.65 0.17 7.32
#